data_AF-A0A9X0AEE1-F1
#
_entry.id   AF-A0A9X0AEE1-F1
#
_cell.length_a   1.000
_cell.length_b   1.000
_cell.length_c   1.000
_cell.angle_alpha   90.00
_cell.angle_beta   90.00
_cell.angle_gamma   90.00
#
_symmetry.space_group_name_H-M   'P 1'
#
loop_
_entity.id
_entity.type
_entity.pdbx_description
1 polymer ?
#
loop_
_entity_poly.entity_id
_entity_poly.type
_entity_poly.pdbx_seq_one_letter_code
_entity_poly.pdbx_strand_id
1 'polypeptide(L)'
;MFYDRGNHYEFLSLGQELAAPGDLQHPQAYDFNFKNVEKQYESYNGINVKLRYFIKVTVSRRMADVIREKDLWVFSYRIPPEMNSSIKMDVGIEDCLHIEFEYSKSKYHLKDVIVGRIYFLLVRLKIKHMELSIIRRETTGTPPNQYNESETLVRFEIMDGSPSRGETIPIRLFLGGFDLTPTFREVNKKYSTRYYLSLVLIDEDARRYFKQSEIVLYRQQPEDALALGQQTKIAGAHSAPSPAAQKRISA
;
A
#
# COMPACT_ATOMS: atom_id res chain seq x y z
N MET A 1 8.53 15.89 -3.80
CA MET A 1 8.61 15.59 -2.34
C MET A 1 8.35 16.88 -1.60
N PHE A 2 7.81 16.88 -0.39
CA PHE A 2 7.38 18.12 0.27
C PHE A 2 8.55 18.99 0.78
N TYR A 3 9.74 18.43 0.95
CA TYR A 3 10.97 19.17 1.23
C TYR A 3 11.64 19.77 -0.02
N ASP A 4 11.19 19.38 -1.21
CA ASP A 4 11.63 19.94 -2.50
C ASP A 4 10.39 20.24 -3.36
N ARG A 5 9.58 21.20 -2.89
CA ARG A 5 8.27 21.53 -3.49
C ARG A 5 8.37 22.04 -4.93
N GLY A 6 9.54 22.55 -5.33
CA GLY A 6 9.79 23.04 -6.69
C GLY A 6 10.23 21.96 -7.68
N ASN A 7 10.64 20.78 -7.19
CA ASN A 7 11.22 19.73 -8.02
C ASN A 7 10.26 18.55 -8.13
N HIS A 8 9.41 18.62 -9.14
CA HIS A 8 8.55 17.52 -9.52
C HIS A 8 9.36 16.50 -10.31
N TYR A 9 9.24 15.23 -9.94
CA TYR A 9 9.83 14.15 -10.72
C TYR A 9 8.72 13.43 -11.48
N GLU A 10 8.75 13.56 -12.80
CA GLU A 10 7.86 12.84 -13.71
C GLU A 10 8.46 11.47 -14.00
N PHE A 11 7.73 10.41 -13.65
CA PHE A 11 8.10 9.03 -14.00
C PHE A 11 7.29 8.48 -15.19
N LEU A 12 6.25 9.20 -15.61
CA LEU A 12 5.40 8.91 -16.76
C LEU A 12 4.89 10.23 -17.32
N SER A 13 5.12 10.48 -18.61
CA SER A 13 4.64 11.66 -19.33
C SER A 13 4.23 11.25 -20.73
N LEU A 14 2.99 11.56 -21.11
CA LEU A 14 2.43 11.28 -22.43
C LEU A 14 1.73 12.55 -22.93
N GLY A 15 1.96 12.91 -24.19
CA GLY A 15 1.37 14.08 -24.83
C GLY A 15 0.61 13.69 -26.08
N GLN A 16 -0.54 14.31 -26.30
CA GLN A 16 -1.30 14.25 -27.55
C GLN A 16 -1.69 15.68 -27.91
N GLU A 17 -1.28 16.13 -29.10
CA GLU A 17 -1.72 17.41 -29.64
C GLU A 17 -3.18 17.28 -30.10
N LEU A 18 -4.04 18.21 -29.65
CA LEU A 18 -5.48 18.17 -29.91
C LEU A 18 -5.90 19.13 -31.03
N ALA A 19 -5.16 20.24 -31.20
CA ALA A 19 -5.40 21.24 -32.23
C ALA A 19 -4.10 22.00 -32.53
N ALA A 20 -3.91 22.37 -33.80
CA ALA A 20 -2.86 23.28 -34.22
C ALA A 20 -3.15 24.72 -33.72
N PRO A 21 -2.16 25.64 -33.74
CA PRO A 21 -2.38 27.04 -33.37
C PRO A 21 -3.49 27.69 -34.21
N GLY A 22 -4.43 28.37 -33.54
CA GLY A 22 -5.57 29.01 -34.19
C GLY A 22 -6.51 29.67 -33.19
N ASP A 23 -7.68 30.07 -33.67
CA ASP A 23 -8.71 30.76 -32.89
C ASP A 23 -9.87 29.84 -32.51
N LEU A 24 -10.35 29.94 -31.27
CA LEU A 24 -11.54 29.25 -30.77
C LEU A 24 -12.68 30.26 -30.63
N GLN A 25 -13.65 30.23 -31.54
CA GLN A 25 -14.82 31.14 -31.52
C GLN A 25 -16.05 30.54 -30.84
N HIS A 26 -16.15 29.21 -30.81
CA HIS A 26 -17.29 28.47 -30.26
C HIS A 26 -16.79 27.32 -29.37
N PRO A 27 -17.64 26.79 -28.47
CA PRO A 27 -17.30 25.60 -27.69
C PRO A 27 -16.96 24.42 -28.60
N GLN A 28 -15.84 23.76 -28.32
CA GLN A 28 -15.35 22.61 -29.08
C GLN A 28 -14.90 21.51 -28.11
N ALA A 29 -15.08 20.27 -28.54
CA ALA A 29 -14.60 19.08 -27.82
C ALA A 29 -13.55 18.37 -28.68
N TYR A 30 -12.54 17.81 -28.00
CA TYR A 30 -11.46 17.07 -28.63
C TYR A 30 -11.33 15.71 -27.97
N ASP A 31 -11.39 14.65 -28.77
CA ASP A 31 -11.19 13.29 -28.29
C ASP A 31 -9.71 13.00 -28.12
N PHE A 32 -9.36 12.28 -27.05
CA PHE A 32 -8.00 11.84 -26.78
C PHE A 32 -8.00 10.38 -26.32
N ASN A 33 -6.94 9.65 -26.64
CA ASN A 33 -6.81 8.26 -26.23
C ASN A 33 -5.35 7.86 -26.05
N PHE A 34 -4.98 7.55 -24.81
CA PHE A 34 -3.69 6.98 -24.48
C PHE A 34 -3.82 5.46 -24.36
N LYS A 35 -3.30 4.73 -25.35
CA LYS A 35 -3.32 3.26 -25.36
C LYS A 35 -2.24 2.69 -24.44
N ASN A 36 -2.55 1.58 -23.76
CA ASN A 36 -1.59 0.77 -22.98
C ASN A 36 -0.75 1.56 -21.96
N VAL A 37 -1.35 2.53 -21.27
CA VAL A 37 -0.62 3.37 -20.30
C VAL A 37 -0.19 2.55 -19.08
N GLU A 38 1.11 2.33 -18.93
CA GLU A 38 1.71 1.66 -17.79
C GLU A 38 1.67 2.51 -16.53
N LYS A 39 0.91 2.06 -15.53
CA LYS A 39 0.78 2.74 -14.23
C LYS A 39 1.41 1.85 -13.16
N GLN A 40 2.74 1.89 -13.10
CA GLN A 40 3.55 0.95 -12.32
C GLN A 40 3.35 1.07 -10.80
N TYR A 41 2.89 2.23 -10.30
CA TYR A 41 2.81 2.53 -8.88
C TYR A 41 1.38 2.87 -8.45
N GLU A 42 0.98 2.43 -7.26
CA GLU A 42 -0.27 2.89 -6.63
C GLU A 42 -0.12 4.36 -6.19
N SER A 43 -1.21 5.12 -6.33
CA SER A 43 -1.29 6.50 -5.86
C SER A 43 -1.14 6.55 -4.34
N TYR A 44 -0.42 7.55 -3.85
CA TYR A 44 -0.11 7.68 -2.43
C TYR A 44 -0.08 9.16 -2.03
N ASN A 45 -0.68 9.47 -0.89
CA ASN A 45 -0.66 10.80 -0.30
C ASN A 45 -0.16 10.67 1.14
N GLY A 46 1.15 10.86 1.31
CA GLY A 46 1.86 10.69 2.57
C GLY A 46 2.21 12.01 3.26
N ILE A 47 3.18 11.94 4.18
CA ILE A 47 3.61 13.09 4.99
C ILE A 47 4.63 13.94 4.23
N ASN A 48 5.67 13.30 3.67
CA ASN A 48 6.79 13.91 2.96
C ASN A 48 6.77 13.62 1.45
N VAL A 49 5.87 12.76 0.98
CA VAL A 49 5.75 12.38 -0.43
C VAL A 49 4.30 12.26 -0.90
N LYS A 50 4.05 12.72 -2.14
CA LYS A 50 2.79 12.51 -2.87
C LYS A 50 3.12 11.90 -4.23
N LEU A 51 2.50 10.76 -4.53
CA LEU A 51 2.50 10.11 -5.84
C LEU A 51 1.09 10.23 -6.40
N ARG A 52 0.93 11.02 -7.46
CA ARG A 52 -0.36 11.26 -8.14
C ARG A 52 -0.24 11.02 -9.63
N TYR A 53 -1.34 10.59 -10.23
CA TYR A 53 -1.54 10.58 -11.67
C TYR A 53 -2.61 11.62 -12.00
N PHE A 54 -2.45 12.34 -13.10
CA PHE A 54 -3.43 13.34 -13.53
C PHE A 54 -3.39 13.52 -15.04
N ILE A 55 -4.50 13.99 -15.60
CA ILE A 55 -4.58 14.49 -16.96
C ILE A 55 -4.41 16.00 -16.89
N LYS A 56 -3.50 16.56 -17.69
CA LYS A 56 -3.28 18.00 -17.81
C LYS A 56 -3.61 18.44 -19.22
N VAL A 57 -4.59 19.33 -19.36
CA VAL A 57 -4.92 20.00 -20.61
C VAL A 57 -4.34 21.40 -20.56
N THR A 58 -3.59 21.77 -21.59
CA THR A 58 -2.99 23.10 -21.73
C THR A 58 -3.46 23.73 -23.03
N VAL A 59 -4.13 24.88 -22.93
CA VAL A 59 -4.40 25.76 -24.07
C VAL A 59 -3.32 26.83 -24.07
N SER A 60 -2.35 26.70 -24.99
CA SER A 60 -1.23 27.63 -25.07
C SER A 60 -1.67 28.98 -25.63
N ARG A 61 -1.24 30.08 -25.00
CA ARG A 61 -1.58 31.46 -25.40
C ARG A 61 -0.34 32.34 -25.35
N ARG A 62 -0.38 33.46 -26.09
CA ARG A 62 0.73 34.43 -26.14
C ARG A 62 1.12 35.01 -24.77
N MET A 63 0.16 35.12 -23.83
CA MET A 63 0.41 35.65 -22.49
C MET A 63 0.56 34.52 -21.47
N ALA A 64 -0.56 34.03 -20.93
CA ALA A 64 -0.59 32.97 -19.96
C ALA A 64 -1.42 31.81 -20.47
N ASP A 65 -0.84 30.62 -20.41
CA ASP A 65 -1.49 29.36 -20.76
C ASP A 65 -2.70 29.11 -19.83
N VAL A 66 -3.76 28.54 -20.39
CA VAL A 66 -4.89 28.04 -19.60
C VAL A 66 -4.65 26.57 -19.34
N ILE A 67 -4.41 26.21 -18.07
CA ILE A 67 -4.09 24.84 -17.66
C ILE A 67 -5.23 24.30 -16.80
N ARG A 68 -5.68 23.07 -17.11
CA ARG A 68 -6.64 22.33 -16.29
C ARG A 68 -6.11 20.93 -15.97
N GLU A 69 -6.07 20.61 -14.69
CA GLU A 69 -5.71 19.28 -14.20
C GLU A 69 -6.93 18.50 -13.71
N LYS A 70 -6.92 17.19 -13.95
CA LYS A 70 -7.87 16.24 -13.37
C LYS A 70 -7.12 15.04 -12.79
N ASP A 71 -7.19 14.89 -11.47
CA ASP A 71 -6.57 13.77 -10.76
C ASP A 71 -7.23 12.42 -11.06
N LEU A 72 -6.39 11.39 -11.07
CA LEU A 72 -6.74 9.98 -11.20
C LEU A 72 -6.12 9.22 -10.04
N TRP A 73 -6.89 8.35 -9.40
CA TRP A 73 -6.36 7.43 -8.40
C TRP A 73 -6.06 6.08 -9.04
N VAL A 74 -4.82 5.60 -8.88
CA VAL A 74 -4.36 4.31 -9.39
C VAL A 74 -4.21 3.35 -8.22
N PHE A 75 -4.78 2.16 -8.34
CA PHE A 75 -4.57 1.05 -7.41
C PHE A 75 -3.65 -0.02 -8.00
N SER A 76 -2.83 -0.65 -7.16
CA SER A 76 -2.00 -1.80 -7.51
C SER A 76 -2.49 -3.03 -6.75
N TYR A 77 -3.06 -3.98 -7.49
CA TYR A 77 -3.54 -5.23 -6.92
C TYR A 77 -2.44 -6.27 -6.89
N ARG A 78 -2.40 -7.06 -5.82
CA ARG A 78 -1.54 -8.24 -5.72
C ARG A 78 -2.36 -9.50 -5.47
N ILE A 79 -1.94 -10.57 -6.13
CA ILE A 79 -2.43 -11.92 -5.86
C ILE A 79 -1.96 -12.29 -4.43
N PRO A 80 -2.80 -13.00 -3.65
CA PRO A 80 -2.38 -13.52 -2.37
C PRO A 80 -1.05 -14.27 -2.48
N PRO A 81 -0.12 -14.05 -1.55
CA PRO A 81 1.18 -14.73 -1.57
C PRO A 81 0.99 -16.24 -1.38
N GLU A 82 1.70 -17.04 -2.19
CA GLU A 82 1.67 -18.51 -2.09
C GLU A 82 2.12 -19.03 -0.72
N MET A 83 3.08 -18.32 -0.10
CA MET A 83 3.60 -18.63 1.23
C MET A 83 3.32 -17.48 2.21
N ASN A 84 2.66 -17.83 3.31
CA ASN A 84 2.38 -16.93 4.43
C ASN A 84 2.59 -17.69 5.74
N SER A 85 3.80 -17.58 6.30
CA SER A 85 4.14 -18.20 7.57
C SER A 85 3.62 -17.40 8.76
N SER A 86 3.37 -18.10 9.87
CA SER A 86 3.22 -17.44 11.17
C SER A 86 4.54 -16.78 11.56
N ILE A 87 4.43 -15.73 12.37
CA ILE A 87 5.58 -15.07 12.97
C ILE A 87 5.47 -15.23 14.48
N LYS A 88 6.57 -15.65 15.10
CA LYS A 88 6.76 -15.71 16.53
C LYS A 88 7.77 -14.66 16.94
N MET A 89 7.33 -13.73 17.77
CA MET A 89 8.12 -12.65 18.33
C MET A 89 8.35 -12.94 19.80
N ASP A 90 9.59 -13.25 20.14
CA ASP A 90 10.03 -13.42 21.52
C ASP A 90 10.41 -12.06 22.12
N VAL A 91 9.79 -11.72 23.25
CA VAL A 91 10.01 -10.50 24.00
C VAL A 91 10.42 -10.89 25.41
N GLY A 92 11.68 -10.65 25.75
CA GLY A 92 12.22 -11.02 27.05
C GLY A 92 13.16 -9.98 27.64
N ILE A 93 13.12 -9.89 28.96
CA ILE A 93 14.14 -9.30 29.81
C ILE A 93 14.62 -10.43 30.70
N GLU A 94 15.92 -10.66 30.70
CA GLU A 94 16.55 -11.73 31.48
C GLU A 94 16.06 -11.73 32.93
N ASP A 95 15.68 -12.92 33.41
CA ASP A 95 15.16 -13.18 34.76
C ASP A 95 13.93 -12.37 35.23
N CYS A 96 13.36 -11.50 34.39
CA CYS A 96 12.27 -10.60 34.76
C CYS A 96 10.98 -10.86 33.98
N LEU A 97 11.09 -11.03 32.66
CA LEU A 97 9.94 -11.10 31.78
C LEU A 97 10.26 -11.96 30.56
N HIS A 98 9.37 -12.87 30.19
CA HIS A 98 9.49 -13.65 28.95
C HIS A 98 8.09 -13.88 28.40
N ILE A 99 7.84 -13.29 27.23
CA ILE A 99 6.56 -13.31 26.55
C ILE A 99 6.77 -13.74 25.11
N GLU A 100 5.90 -14.62 24.64
CA GLU A 100 5.83 -15.03 23.26
C GLU A 100 4.59 -14.43 22.61
N PHE A 101 4.78 -13.58 21.60
CA PHE A 101 3.70 -13.09 20.75
C PHE A 101 3.76 -13.81 19.40
N GLU A 102 2.72 -14.59 19.10
CA GLU A 102 2.58 -15.30 17.85
C GLU A 102 1.42 -14.72 17.06
N TYR A 103 1.59 -14.52 15.75
CA TYR A 103 0.51 -14.16 14.84
C TYR A 103 0.56 -14.94 13.52
N SER A 104 -0.61 -15.20 12.97
CA SER A 104 -0.87 -16.23 11.95
C SER A 104 -0.20 -16.00 10.59
N LYS A 105 0.05 -14.75 10.20
CA LYS A 105 0.54 -14.38 8.87
C LYS A 105 1.59 -13.27 8.95
N SER A 106 2.54 -13.25 8.03
CA SER A 106 3.47 -12.12 7.81
C SER A 106 2.92 -11.08 6.83
N LYS A 107 1.95 -11.48 6.01
CA LYS A 107 1.36 -10.67 4.94
C LYS A 107 -0.16 -10.64 5.08
N TYR A 108 -0.75 -9.45 5.06
CA TYR A 108 -2.18 -9.23 5.25
C TYR A 108 -2.76 -8.37 4.13
N HIS A 109 -3.97 -8.70 3.66
CA HIS A 109 -4.68 -7.75 2.81
C HIS A 109 -5.25 -6.59 3.64
N LEU A 110 -5.55 -5.45 3.03
CA LEU A 110 -6.01 -4.24 3.75
C LEU A 110 -7.29 -4.41 4.58
N LYS A 111 -8.07 -5.47 4.34
CA LYS A 111 -9.31 -5.80 5.06
C LYS A 111 -9.20 -7.11 5.86
N ASP A 112 -7.99 -7.65 6.00
CA ASP A 112 -7.76 -8.93 6.69
C ASP A 112 -7.92 -8.77 8.20
N VAL A 113 -7.74 -9.87 8.93
CA VAL A 113 -7.75 -9.90 10.39
C VAL A 113 -6.43 -10.48 10.87
N ILE A 114 -5.74 -9.74 11.74
CA ILE A 114 -4.56 -10.23 12.43
C ILE A 114 -5.04 -11.10 13.58
N VAL A 115 -4.89 -12.41 13.42
CA VAL A 115 -5.17 -13.41 14.45
C VAL A 115 -3.84 -13.86 15.06
N GLY A 116 -3.76 -13.82 16.39
CA GLY A 116 -2.57 -14.19 17.14
C GLY A 116 -2.87 -14.54 18.59
N ARG A 117 -1.82 -14.74 19.37
CA ARG A 117 -1.88 -14.99 20.81
C ARG A 117 -0.63 -14.49 21.50
N ILE A 118 -0.78 -14.10 22.76
CA ILE A 118 0.31 -13.75 23.65
C ILE A 118 0.38 -14.82 24.74
N TYR A 119 1.55 -15.41 24.94
CA TYR A 119 1.81 -16.41 25.97
C TYR A 119 2.86 -15.93 26.96
N PHE A 120 2.56 -16.00 28.25
CA PHE A 120 3.43 -15.49 29.32
C PHE A 120 4.26 -16.62 29.93
N LEU A 121 5.54 -16.76 29.51
CA LEU A 121 6.44 -17.79 30.01
C LEU A 121 7.02 -17.45 31.39
N LEU A 122 7.35 -16.18 31.61
CA LEU A 122 7.89 -15.65 32.86
C LEU A 122 7.33 -14.25 33.10
N VAL A 123 6.77 -14.02 34.29
CA VAL A 123 6.29 -12.71 34.72
C VAL A 123 6.75 -12.48 36.16
N ARG A 124 7.84 -11.73 36.34
CA ARG A 124 8.33 -11.25 37.65
C ARG A 124 8.27 -9.73 37.76
N LEU A 125 7.95 -9.05 36.66
CA LEU A 125 7.76 -7.62 36.57
C LEU A 125 6.25 -7.34 36.51
N LYS A 126 5.78 -6.41 37.34
CA LYS A 126 4.37 -6.04 37.41
C LYS A 126 3.99 -5.17 36.22
N ILE A 127 3.25 -5.76 35.29
CA ILE A 127 2.75 -5.06 34.10
C ILE A 127 1.53 -4.25 34.51
N LYS A 128 1.50 -2.98 34.10
CA LYS A 128 0.36 -2.08 34.28
C LYS A 128 -0.52 -2.08 33.04
N HIS A 129 0.09 -1.93 31.86
CA HIS A 129 -0.63 -1.77 30.60
C HIS A 129 0.08 -2.50 29.48
N MET A 130 -0.70 -3.08 28.57
CA MET A 130 -0.19 -3.67 27.34
C MET A 130 -1.06 -3.28 26.15
N GLU A 131 -0.41 -2.91 25.05
CA GLU A 131 -1.08 -2.57 23.80
C GLU A 131 -0.34 -3.12 22.58
N LEU A 132 -1.10 -3.38 21.52
CA LEU A 132 -0.59 -3.67 20.20
C LEU A 132 -0.88 -2.49 19.29
N SER A 133 0.16 -1.92 18.70
CA SER A 133 0.03 -0.79 17.78
C SER A 133 0.39 -1.18 16.35
N ILE A 134 -0.30 -0.58 15.38
CA ILE A 134 0.14 -0.58 13.97
C ILE A 134 0.84 0.74 13.70
N ILE A 135 2.12 0.68 13.36
CA ILE A 135 2.95 1.85 13.05
C ILE A 135 3.27 1.86 11.57
N ARG A 136 2.96 2.97 10.90
CA ARG A 136 3.39 3.28 9.55
C ARG A 136 4.70 4.05 9.61
N ARG A 137 5.71 3.58 8.88
CA ARG A 137 6.97 4.30 8.66
C ARG A 137 7.07 4.73 7.19
N GLU A 138 7.15 6.03 6.97
CA GLU A 138 7.41 6.62 5.66
C GLU A 138 8.86 7.10 5.59
N THR A 139 9.65 6.45 4.75
CA THR A 139 11.02 6.83 4.45
C THR A 139 11.05 7.53 3.11
N THR A 140 11.55 8.76 3.03
CA THR A 140 11.61 9.55 1.80
C THR A 140 13.01 10.08 1.57
N GLY A 141 13.47 10.07 0.32
CA GLY A 141 14.80 10.51 -0.08
C GLY A 141 15.84 9.41 -0.09
N THR A 142 17.06 9.77 -0.49
CA THR A 142 18.22 8.88 -0.57
C THR A 142 19.34 9.42 0.31
N PRO A 143 20.20 8.58 0.90
CA PRO A 143 21.37 9.04 1.65
C PRO A 143 22.20 10.05 0.83
N PRO A 144 22.67 11.17 1.44
CA PRO A 144 22.58 11.52 2.86
C PRO A 144 21.26 12.19 3.30
N ASN A 145 20.41 12.63 2.37
CA ASN A 145 19.20 13.40 2.65
C ASN A 145 17.96 12.49 2.77
N GLN A 146 18.00 11.54 3.70
CA GLN A 146 16.89 10.63 3.97
C GLN A 146 16.09 11.10 5.18
N TYR A 147 14.77 11.17 5.02
CA TYR A 147 13.81 11.54 6.06
C TYR A 147 12.96 10.32 6.44
N ASN A 148 12.70 10.14 7.72
CA ASN A 148 11.90 9.03 8.24
C ASN A 148 10.80 9.58 9.15
N GLU A 149 9.54 9.38 8.74
CA GLU A 149 8.37 9.71 9.55
C GLU A 149 7.74 8.43 10.09
N SER A 150 7.36 8.44 11.36
CA SER A 150 6.66 7.32 12.00
C SER A 150 5.33 7.80 12.56
N GLU A 151 4.26 7.11 12.20
CA GLU A 151 2.90 7.43 12.64
C GLU A 151 2.26 6.18 13.24
N THR A 152 1.65 6.32 14.43
CA THR A 152 0.87 5.25 15.04
C THR A 152 -0.55 5.34 14.52
N LEU A 153 -0.95 4.43 13.63
CA LEU A 153 -2.26 4.43 12.99
C LEU A 153 -3.33 3.79 13.88
N VAL A 154 -2.94 2.79 14.67
CA VAL A 154 -3.85 2.02 15.51
C VAL A 154 -3.19 1.78 16.85
N ARG A 155 -3.96 1.90 17.92
CA ARG A 155 -3.61 1.43 19.26
C ARG A 155 -4.72 0.49 19.73
N PHE A 156 -4.37 -0.77 19.91
CA PHE A 156 -5.28 -1.80 20.39
C PHE A 156 -4.84 -2.20 21.79
N GLU A 157 -5.57 -1.75 22.80
CA GLU A 157 -5.32 -2.10 24.20
C GLU A 157 -5.64 -3.59 24.40
N ILE A 158 -4.68 -4.32 24.94
CA ILE A 158 -4.78 -5.78 25.11
C ILE A 158 -5.24 -6.10 26.54
N MET A 159 -4.60 -5.47 27.52
CA MET A 159 -4.86 -5.74 28.93
C MET A 159 -4.50 -4.56 29.82
N ASP A 160 -5.25 -4.43 30.90
CA ASP A 160 -4.98 -3.57 32.05
C ASP A 160 -4.74 -4.48 33.27
N GLY A 161 -3.57 -4.35 33.90
CA GLY A 161 -3.12 -5.19 35.00
C GLY A 161 -2.04 -6.22 34.65
N SER A 162 -1.65 -7.00 35.66
CA SER A 162 -0.50 -7.91 35.57
C SER A 162 -0.94 -9.36 35.29
N PRO A 163 -0.47 -9.99 34.20
CA PRO A 163 -0.80 -11.37 33.86
C PRO A 163 -0.08 -12.36 34.77
N SER A 164 -0.59 -13.60 34.83
CA SER A 164 0.07 -14.70 35.52
C SER A 164 0.93 -15.53 34.58
N ARG A 165 1.94 -16.22 35.13
CA ARG A 165 2.74 -17.19 34.38
C ARG A 165 1.84 -18.31 33.82
N GLY A 166 2.01 -18.64 32.55
CA GLY A 166 1.25 -19.66 31.83
C GLY A 166 -0.06 -19.15 31.21
N GLU A 167 -0.42 -17.89 31.41
CA GLU A 167 -1.61 -17.29 30.84
C GLU A 167 -1.46 -17.08 29.31
N THR A 168 -2.56 -17.20 28.59
CA THR A 168 -2.63 -16.96 27.14
C THR A 168 -3.74 -15.98 26.81
N ILE A 169 -3.42 -14.90 26.11
CA ILE A 169 -4.40 -13.91 25.64
C ILE A 169 -4.55 -14.03 24.12
N PRO A 170 -5.73 -14.39 23.58
CA PRO A 170 -5.97 -14.41 22.14
C PRO A 170 -6.12 -12.98 21.59
N ILE A 171 -5.56 -12.74 20.40
CA ILE A 171 -5.59 -11.44 19.71
C ILE A 171 -6.35 -11.58 18.40
N ARG A 172 -7.27 -10.64 18.15
CA ARG A 172 -8.01 -10.53 16.90
C ARG A 172 -8.21 -9.07 16.51
N LEU A 173 -7.35 -8.55 15.64
CA LEU A 173 -7.36 -7.16 15.19
C LEU A 173 -7.84 -7.06 13.73
N PHE A 174 -9.00 -6.43 13.51
CA PHE A 174 -9.59 -6.26 12.18
C PHE A 174 -8.98 -5.05 11.46
N LEU A 175 -8.40 -5.26 10.27
CA LEU A 175 -7.76 -4.18 9.51
C LEU A 175 -8.73 -3.30 8.74
N GLY A 176 -9.90 -3.82 8.37
CA GLY A 176 -10.86 -3.12 7.52
C GLY A 176 -11.48 -1.85 8.11
N GLY A 177 -11.31 -1.61 9.43
CA GLY A 177 -11.74 -0.38 10.10
C GLY A 177 -10.74 0.77 10.03
N PHE A 178 -9.55 0.53 9.45
CA PHE A 178 -8.46 1.50 9.42
C PHE A 178 -8.12 1.90 7.98
N ASP A 179 -7.78 3.17 7.77
CA ASP A 179 -7.36 3.69 6.46
C ASP A 179 -5.89 3.34 6.20
N LEU A 180 -5.64 2.07 5.88
CA LEU A 180 -4.32 1.53 5.59
C LEU A 180 -4.04 1.55 4.09
N THR A 181 -2.79 1.81 3.73
CA THR A 181 -2.30 1.63 2.35
C THR A 181 -1.50 0.34 2.23
N PRO A 182 -1.27 -0.19 1.01
CA PRO A 182 -0.29 -1.24 0.81
C PRO A 182 1.10 -0.84 1.28
N THR A 183 1.94 -1.83 1.55
CA THR A 183 3.38 -1.64 1.76
C THR A 183 4.04 -1.26 0.44
N PHE A 184 4.72 -0.12 0.45
CA PHE A 184 5.49 0.40 -0.69
C PHE A 184 6.97 0.24 -0.38
N ARG A 185 7.70 -0.50 -1.22
CA ARG A 185 9.15 -0.70 -1.08
C ARG A 185 9.86 -0.03 -2.24
N GLU A 186 10.74 0.92 -1.90
CA GLU A 186 11.65 1.59 -2.83
C GLU A 186 10.97 2.10 -4.10
N VAL A 187 9.79 2.73 -3.96
CA VAL A 187 9.01 3.23 -5.10
C VAL A 187 9.83 4.26 -5.84
N ASN A 188 10.22 3.90 -7.07
CA ASN A 188 11.14 4.64 -7.92
C ASN A 188 12.42 5.12 -7.18
N LYS A 189 12.92 4.32 -6.23
CA LYS A 189 14.07 4.65 -5.35
C LYS A 189 13.92 5.98 -4.60
N LYS A 190 12.69 6.46 -4.42
CA LYS A 190 12.40 7.78 -3.84
C LYS A 190 11.78 7.69 -2.46
N TYR A 191 10.92 6.70 -2.22
CA TYR A 191 10.29 6.53 -0.91
C TYR A 191 9.91 5.08 -0.64
N SER A 192 9.64 4.78 0.63
CA SER A 192 9.05 3.53 1.10
C SER A 192 8.02 3.82 2.19
N THR A 193 6.95 3.03 2.22
CA THR A 193 5.93 3.03 3.28
C THR A 193 5.82 1.61 3.83
N ARG A 194 6.27 1.40 5.06
CA ARG A 194 6.32 0.09 5.73
C ARG A 194 5.43 0.08 6.97
N TYR A 195 4.91 -1.09 7.32
CA TYR A 195 3.99 -1.27 8.44
C TYR A 195 4.61 -2.21 9.46
N TYR A 196 4.45 -1.88 10.74
CA TYR A 196 5.02 -2.63 11.84
C TYR A 196 3.94 -2.88 12.88
N LEU A 197 3.87 -4.13 13.35
CA LEU A 197 3.23 -4.44 14.62
C LEU A 197 4.20 -4.13 15.74
N SER A 198 3.76 -3.29 16.68
CA SER A 198 4.53 -2.88 17.84
C SER A 198 3.80 -3.35 19.09
N LEU A 199 4.32 -4.40 19.73
CA LEU A 199 3.86 -4.78 21.07
C LEU A 199 4.53 -3.85 22.07
N VAL A 200 3.72 -3.16 22.88
CA VAL A 200 4.18 -2.20 23.88
C VAL A 200 3.69 -2.64 25.25
N LEU A 201 4.59 -2.62 26.22
CA LEU A 201 4.34 -2.96 27.61
C LEU A 201 4.78 -1.79 28.48
N ILE A 202 3.97 -1.48 29.49
CA ILE A 202 4.25 -0.45 30.49
C ILE A 202 4.09 -1.09 31.86
N ASP A 203 5.07 -0.88 32.74
CA ASP A 203 5.04 -1.40 34.10
C ASP A 203 4.54 -0.38 35.13
N GLU A 204 4.45 -0.79 36.39
CA GLU A 204 4.03 0.09 37.49
C GLU A 204 4.95 1.32 37.66
N ASP A 205 6.23 1.20 37.31
CA ASP A 205 7.23 2.28 37.38
C ASP A 205 7.23 3.19 36.13
N ALA A 206 6.24 3.03 35.24
CA ALA A 206 6.11 3.73 33.96
C ALA A 206 7.28 3.50 32.97
N ARG A 207 8.07 2.44 33.14
CA ARG A 207 9.07 2.00 32.15
C ARG A 207 8.35 1.38 30.96
N ARG A 208 8.81 1.72 29.76
CA ARG A 208 8.21 1.29 28.49
C ARG A 208 9.11 0.30 27.79
N TYR A 209 8.56 -0.87 27.50
CA TYR A 209 9.21 -1.91 26.71
C TYR A 209 8.46 -2.07 25.40
N PHE A 210 9.17 -2.25 24.29
CA PHE A 210 8.53 -2.46 23.01
C PHE A 210 9.35 -3.38 22.13
N LYS A 211 8.64 -4.17 21.32
CA LYS A 211 9.24 -4.97 20.26
C LYS A 211 8.40 -4.81 19.01
N GLN A 212 9.09 -4.66 17.88
CA GLN A 212 8.46 -4.42 16.59
C GLN A 212 8.78 -5.51 15.60
N SER A 213 7.79 -5.86 14.79
CA SER A 213 7.90 -6.81 13.70
C SER A 213 7.22 -6.24 12.47
N GLU A 214 7.88 -6.28 11.32
CA GLU A 214 7.29 -5.77 10.07
C GLU A 214 6.19 -6.71 9.60
N ILE A 215 5.06 -6.13 9.20
CA ILE A 215 4.02 -6.81 8.43
C ILE A 215 3.92 -6.19 7.04
N VAL A 216 3.62 -7.03 6.05
CA VAL A 216 3.41 -6.55 4.68
C VAL A 216 1.92 -6.44 4.42
N LEU A 217 1.47 -5.24 4.08
CA LEU A 217 0.11 -4.97 3.67
C LEU A 217 0.01 -4.99 2.15
N TYR A 218 -1.05 -5.60 1.61
CA TYR A 218 -1.31 -5.62 0.17
C TYR A 218 -2.78 -5.39 -0.16
N ARG A 219 -3.05 -4.91 -1.38
CA ARG A 219 -4.42 -4.76 -1.88
C ARG A 219 -4.81 -6.00 -2.65
N GLN A 220 -5.81 -6.72 -2.15
CA GLN A 220 -6.41 -7.84 -2.87
C GLN A 220 -7.26 -7.32 -4.03
N GLN A 221 -7.24 -8.03 -5.16
CA GLN A 221 -8.10 -7.73 -6.29
C GLN A 221 -9.58 -7.98 -5.92
N PRO A 222 -10.51 -7.06 -6.25
CA PRO A 222 -11.93 -7.30 -6.06
C PRO A 222 -12.40 -8.50 -6.89
N GLU A 223 -13.30 -9.31 -6.33
CA GLU A 223 -13.84 -10.50 -7.03
C GLU A 223 -14.54 -10.12 -8.34
N ASP A 224 -15.25 -8.99 -8.38
CA ASP A 224 -15.90 -8.47 -9.59
C ASP A 224 -14.90 -8.18 -10.72
N ALA A 225 -13.68 -7.76 -10.38
CA ALA A 225 -12.63 -7.50 -11.36
C ALA A 225 -12.05 -8.80 -11.95
N LEU A 226 -12.11 -9.92 -11.21
CA LEU A 226 -11.72 -11.23 -11.72
C LEU A 226 -12.73 -11.75 -12.75
N ALA A 227 -14.02 -11.48 -12.55
CA ALA A 227 -15.10 -11.86 -13.47
C ALA A 227 -15.01 -11.10 -14.82
N LEU A 228 -14.73 -9.79 -14.78
CA LEU A 228 -14.52 -8.96 -15.98
C LEU A 228 -13.28 -9.37 -16.80
N GLY A 229 -12.20 -9.81 -16.13
CA GLY A 229 -10.99 -10.31 -16.79
C GLY A 229 -11.16 -11.67 -17.48
N GLN A 230 -12.11 -12.48 -17.03
CA GLN A 230 -12.45 -13.75 -17.68
C GLN A 230 -13.32 -13.54 -18.94
N GLN A 231 -14.25 -12.59 -18.92
CA GLN A 231 -15.07 -12.27 -20.09
C GLN A 231 -14.24 -11.72 -21.28
N THR A 232 -13.22 -10.91 -21.01
CA THR A 232 -12.32 -10.39 -22.05
C THR A 232 -11.44 -11.48 -22.68
N LYS A 233 -11.07 -12.53 -21.93
CA LYS A 233 -10.34 -13.69 -22.47
C LYS A 233 -11.23 -14.61 -23.32
N ILE A 234 -12.51 -14.77 -22.96
CA ILE A 234 -13.44 -15.63 -23.71
C ILE A 234 -13.88 -14.95 -25.02
N ALA A 235 -14.07 -13.63 -25.02
CA ALA A 235 -14.41 -12.89 -26.24
C ALA A 235 -13.28 -12.89 -27.30
N GLY A 236 -12.01 -12.98 -26.87
CA GLY A 236 -10.85 -13.06 -27.78
C GLY A 236 -10.62 -14.42 -28.43
N ALA A 237 -11.27 -15.49 -27.95
CA ALA A 237 -11.11 -16.84 -28.49
C ALA A 237 -12.09 -17.16 -29.64
N HIS A 238 -13.16 -16.36 -29.82
CA HIS A 238 -14.21 -16.63 -30.81
C HIS A 238 -14.08 -15.83 -32.13
N SER A 239 -12.99 -15.09 -32.34
CA SER A 239 -12.78 -14.30 -33.57
C SER A 239 -11.51 -14.67 -34.35
N ALA A 240 -11.22 -15.97 -34.50
CA ALA A 240 -10.25 -16.43 -35.50
C ALA A 240 -10.98 -16.77 -36.82
N PRO A 241 -10.68 -16.11 -37.94
CA PRO A 241 -11.27 -16.48 -39.22
C PRO A 241 -10.62 -17.78 -39.72
N SER A 242 -11.46 -18.71 -40.19
CA SER A 242 -11.04 -19.99 -40.78
C SER A 242 -10.17 -19.75 -42.03
N PRO A 243 -9.05 -20.47 -42.23
CA PRO A 243 -8.21 -20.27 -43.42
C PRO A 243 -8.93 -20.80 -44.66
N ALA A 244 -9.07 -19.92 -45.66
CA ALA A 244 -9.69 -20.23 -46.94
C ALA A 244 -8.86 -21.27 -47.72
N ALA A 245 -9.53 -22.30 -48.22
CA ALA A 245 -8.95 -23.34 -49.07
C ALA A 245 -8.53 -22.76 -50.43
N GLN A 246 -7.22 -22.80 -50.72
CA GLN A 246 -6.67 -22.52 -52.04
C GLN A 246 -7.06 -23.64 -53.01
N LYS A 247 -8.00 -23.34 -53.93
CA LYS A 247 -8.20 -24.15 -55.13
C LYS A 247 -7.07 -23.90 -56.12
N ARG A 248 -6.23 -24.92 -56.33
CA ARG A 248 -5.39 -25.07 -57.52
C ARG A 248 -6.28 -25.06 -58.76
N ILE A 249 -5.98 -24.19 -59.71
CA ILE A 249 -6.44 -24.33 -61.10
C ILE A 249 -5.18 -24.49 -61.95
N SER A 250 -5.08 -25.66 -62.56
CA SER A 250 -4.15 -26.00 -63.63
C SER A 250 -4.78 -25.69 -64.98
N ALA A 251 -4.09 -24.92 -65.81
CA ALA A 251 -4.00 -25.07 -67.26
C ALA A 251 -2.71 -24.40 -67.72
#